data_AF-A0A6V6ZDM6-F1
#
_entry.id   AF-A0A6V6ZDM6-F1
#
_cell.length_a   1.000
_cell.length_b   1.000
_cell.length_c   1.000
_cell.angle_alpha   90.00
_cell.angle_beta   90.00
_cell.angle_gamma   90.00
#
_symmetry.space_group_name_H-M   'P 1'
#
loop_
_entity.id
_entity.type
_entity.pdbx_description
1 polymer ?
#
loop_
_entity_poly.entity_id
_entity_poly.type
_entity_poly.pdbx_seq_one_letter_code
_entity_poly.pdbx_strand_id
1 'polypeptide(L)'
;MDQIVIGIIIGFIFIGLILFFCVILIRLYFNKIKKYTELLHQKDLDFQKGITQTVIETQEQVLNNISQDLHDDAGQQLTYINFQIENMKLDSPELQKTLEPLSQSVTNLSQSIRSISHALNGQLLLQQDVIKAIAAEIKRLQKNTKIDIVYSFEEIEVKKFDDNEKIIIYRIFQECINNVFKHAKASKMSILITTSPDFKMIIADNGKGFDFADKKSKLSLGLLNMINRANSIDYILAVESEIGSGTTIILCENKRI
;
A
#
# COMPACT_ATOMS: atom_id res chain seq x y z
N MET A 1 33.75 78.29 6.24
CA MET A 1 34.15 76.86 6.20
C MET A 1 32.97 75.95 6.48
N ASP A 2 32.04 76.32 7.34
CA ASP A 2 30.93 75.46 7.80
C ASP A 2 29.99 74.96 6.70
N GLN A 3 29.68 75.77 5.68
CA GLN A 3 28.80 75.36 4.57
C GLN A 3 29.40 74.23 3.71
N ILE A 4 30.72 74.23 3.53
CA ILE A 4 31.42 73.20 2.74
C ILE A 4 31.39 71.87 3.49
N VAL A 5 31.62 71.90 4.80
CA VAL A 5 31.59 70.71 5.67
C VAL A 5 30.18 70.08 5.68
N ILE A 6 29.13 70.88 5.79
CA ILE A 6 27.74 70.41 5.75
C ILE A 6 27.42 69.74 4.41
N GLY A 7 27.86 70.33 3.29
CA GLY A 7 27.66 69.75 1.96
C GLY A 7 28.32 68.37 1.80
N ILE A 8 29.53 68.20 2.34
CA ILE A 8 30.25 66.91 2.31
C ILE A 8 29.49 65.85 3.12
N ILE A 9 29.00 66.20 4.32
CA ILE A 9 28.23 65.28 5.18
C ILE A 9 26.95 64.82 4.48
N ILE A 10 26.21 65.75 3.86
CA ILE A 10 24.98 65.41 3.11
C ILE A 10 25.29 64.46 1.95
N GLY A 11 26.40 64.69 1.22
CA GLY A 11 26.84 63.80 0.14
C GLY A 11 27.10 62.37 0.61
N PHE A 12 27.79 62.19 1.73
CA PHE A 12 28.04 60.86 2.30
C PHE A 12 26.75 60.16 2.75
N ILE A 13 25.82 60.89 3.38
CA ILE A 13 24.51 60.34 3.78
C ILE A 13 23.75 59.87 2.54
N PHE A 14 23.74 60.67 1.47
CA PHE A 14 23.04 60.32 0.23
C PHE A 14 23.62 59.07 -0.44
N ILE A 15 24.95 58.96 -0.51
CA ILE A 15 25.64 57.76 -1.01
C ILE A 15 25.30 56.54 -0.14
N GLY A 16 25.30 56.70 1.19
CA GLY A 16 24.93 55.64 2.13
C GLY A 16 23.50 55.13 1.91
N LEU A 17 22.54 56.04 1.69
CA LEU A 17 21.15 55.69 1.38
C LEU A 17 21.01 54.93 0.06
N ILE A 18 21.75 55.36 -0.99
CA ILE A 18 21.77 54.65 -2.28
C ILE A 18 22.32 53.23 -2.10
N LEU A 19 23.46 53.08 -1.42
CA LEU A 19 24.05 51.77 -1.16
C LEU A 19 23.12 50.86 -0.36
N PHE A 20 22.49 51.41 0.68
CA PHE A 20 21.50 50.68 1.48
C PHE A 20 20.30 50.23 0.64
N PHE A 21 19.77 51.11 -0.21
CA PHE A 21 18.69 50.78 -1.13
C PHE A 21 19.09 49.69 -2.14
N CYS A 22 20.30 49.77 -2.72
CA CYS A 22 20.84 48.73 -3.61
C CYS A 22 20.94 47.38 -2.90
N VAL A 23 21.43 47.33 -1.66
CA VAL A 23 21.52 46.09 -0.87
C VAL A 23 20.13 45.49 -0.64
N ILE A 24 19.12 46.32 -0.34
CA ILE A 24 17.73 45.86 -0.20
C ILE A 24 17.23 45.22 -1.50
N LEU A 25 17.40 45.89 -2.64
CA LEU A 25 16.95 45.37 -3.94
C LEU A 25 17.62 44.04 -4.29
N ILE A 26 18.93 43.95 -4.08
CA ILE A 26 19.70 42.73 -4.29
C ILE A 26 19.16 41.59 -3.41
N ARG A 27 18.92 41.87 -2.13
CA ARG A 27 18.36 40.88 -1.19
C ARG A 27 16.95 40.42 -1.61
N LEU A 28 16.09 41.34 -2.05
CA LEU A 28 14.75 41.00 -2.54
C LEU A 28 14.81 40.14 -3.80
N TYR A 29 15.72 40.46 -4.72
CA TYR A 29 15.94 39.69 -5.95
C TYR A 29 16.43 38.26 -5.65
N PHE A 30 17.45 38.11 -4.79
CA PHE A 30 17.94 36.78 -4.39
C PHE A 30 16.88 35.96 -3.65
N ASN A 31 16.10 36.58 -2.76
CA ASN A 31 15.00 35.92 -2.08
C ASN A 31 13.92 35.44 -3.05
N LYS A 32 13.63 36.23 -4.09
CA LYS A 32 12.68 35.86 -5.15
C LYS A 32 13.21 34.65 -5.92
N ILE A 33 14.47 34.67 -6.37
CA ILE A 33 15.09 33.54 -7.08
C ILE A 33 15.01 32.27 -6.23
N LYS A 34 15.41 32.34 -4.96
CA LYS A 34 15.40 31.17 -4.06
C LYS A 34 14.01 30.55 -3.96
N LYS A 35 12.97 31.36 -3.78
CA LYS A 35 11.57 30.88 -3.75
C LYS A 35 11.14 30.24 -5.07
N TYR A 36 11.52 30.80 -6.22
CA TYR A 36 11.23 30.20 -7.52
C TYR A 36 11.94 28.85 -7.70
N THR A 37 13.20 28.74 -7.27
CA THR A 37 13.95 27.47 -7.32
C THR A 37 13.34 26.41 -6.41
N GLU A 38 12.93 26.77 -5.19
CA GLU A 38 12.23 25.86 -4.26
C GLU A 38 10.90 25.38 -4.84
N LEU A 39 10.12 26.29 -5.44
CA LEU A 39 8.85 25.95 -6.07
C LEU A 39 9.03 25.00 -7.26
N LEU A 40 10.02 25.26 -8.12
CA LEU A 40 10.36 24.37 -9.24
C LEU A 40 10.78 22.99 -8.74
N HIS A 41 11.63 22.93 -7.71
CA HIS A 41 12.05 21.66 -7.13
C HIS A 41 10.88 20.86 -6.55
N GLN A 42 9.93 21.51 -5.87
CA GLN A 42 8.71 20.85 -5.40
C GLN A 42 7.86 20.31 -6.57
N LYS A 43 7.69 21.09 -7.64
CA LYS A 43 6.98 20.63 -8.83
C LYS A 43 7.62 19.42 -9.47
N ASP A 44 8.95 19.39 -9.56
CA ASP A 44 9.70 18.23 -10.06
C ASP A 44 9.51 17.00 -9.17
N LEU A 45 9.56 17.16 -7.85
CA LEU A 45 9.32 16.07 -6.90
C LEU A 45 7.90 15.52 -7.00
N ASP A 46 6.90 16.38 -7.09
CA ASP A 46 5.50 15.97 -7.21
C ASP A 46 5.24 15.29 -8.56
N PHE A 47 5.87 15.77 -9.63
CA PHE A 47 5.83 15.13 -10.95
C PHE A 47 6.47 13.73 -10.91
N GLN A 48 7.66 13.60 -10.30
CA GLN A 48 8.33 12.30 -10.13
C GLN A 48 7.48 11.31 -9.31
N LYS A 49 6.83 11.78 -8.24
CA LYS A 49 5.89 10.97 -7.45
C LYS A 49 4.71 10.53 -8.30
N GLY A 50 4.13 11.43 -9.09
CA GLY A 50 3.04 11.13 -10.01
C GLY A 50 3.40 10.04 -11.01
N ILE A 51 4.55 10.16 -11.67
CA ILE A 51 5.06 9.12 -12.59
C ILE A 51 5.23 7.78 -11.87
N THR A 52 5.88 7.79 -10.71
CA THR A 52 6.12 6.56 -9.94
C THR A 52 4.79 5.87 -9.58
N GLN A 53 3.79 6.65 -9.18
CA GLN A 53 2.46 6.16 -8.86
C GLN A 53 1.77 5.55 -10.09
N THR A 54 1.79 6.25 -11.23
CA THR A 54 1.23 5.73 -12.49
C THR A 54 1.93 4.44 -12.94
N VAL A 55 3.25 4.32 -12.77
CA VAL A 55 4.00 3.10 -13.10
C VAL A 55 3.54 1.93 -12.22
N ILE A 56 3.38 2.15 -10.92
CA ILE A 56 2.89 1.13 -9.99
C ILE A 56 1.47 0.69 -10.36
N GLU A 57 0.56 1.63 -10.62
CA GLU A 57 -0.82 1.34 -11.02
C GLU A 57 -0.88 0.55 -12.33
N THR A 58 -0.08 0.96 -13.32
CA THR A 58 0.02 0.25 -14.60
C THR A 58 0.55 -1.17 -14.42
N GLN A 59 1.56 -1.34 -13.57
CA GLN A 59 2.14 -2.65 -13.28
C GLN A 59 1.10 -3.57 -12.59
N GLU A 60 0.36 -3.05 -11.62
CA GLU A 60 -0.71 -3.80 -10.96
C GLU A 60 -1.82 -4.20 -11.95
N GLN A 61 -2.22 -3.30 -12.86
CA GLN A 61 -3.21 -3.59 -13.89
C GLN A 61 -2.72 -4.70 -14.85
N VAL A 62 -1.46 -4.67 -15.26
CA VAL A 62 -0.86 -5.71 -16.11
C VAL A 62 -0.84 -7.06 -15.40
N LEU A 63 -0.44 -7.10 -14.13
CA LEU A 63 -0.44 -8.33 -13.34
C LEU A 63 -1.85 -8.93 -13.20
N ASN A 64 -2.85 -8.08 -13.00
CA ASN A 64 -4.26 -8.51 -12.95
C ASN A 64 -4.72 -9.11 -14.29
N ASN A 65 -4.41 -8.43 -15.41
CA ASN A 65 -4.74 -8.93 -16.75
C ASN A 65 -4.08 -10.28 -17.01
N ILE A 66 -2.78 -10.44 -16.71
CA ILE A 66 -2.05 -11.70 -16.88
C ILE A 66 -2.68 -12.82 -16.06
N SER A 67 -3.08 -12.54 -14.81
CA SER A 67 -3.73 -13.56 -13.99
C SER A 67 -5.09 -13.98 -14.56
N GLN A 68 -5.89 -13.04 -15.05
CA GLN A 68 -7.19 -13.32 -15.66
C GLN A 68 -7.02 -14.15 -16.93
N ASP A 69 -6.08 -13.80 -17.82
CA ASP A 69 -5.76 -14.58 -19.01
C ASP A 69 -5.30 -16.00 -18.65
N LEU A 70 -4.47 -16.17 -17.61
CA LEU A 70 -4.05 -17.48 -17.14
C LEU A 70 -5.21 -18.32 -16.57
N HIS A 71 -6.12 -17.69 -15.83
CA HIS A 71 -7.28 -18.39 -15.26
C HIS A 71 -8.27 -18.81 -16.34
N ASP A 72 -8.59 -17.90 -17.25
CA ASP A 72 -9.65 -18.09 -18.24
C ASP A 72 -9.19 -18.89 -19.44
N ASP A 73 -8.00 -18.66 -19.98
CA ASP A 73 -7.53 -19.44 -21.14
C ASP A 73 -6.92 -20.77 -20.69
N ALA A 74 -5.81 -20.73 -19.94
CA ALA A 74 -5.10 -21.95 -19.56
C ALA A 74 -5.88 -22.81 -18.54
N GLY A 75 -6.60 -22.19 -17.60
CA GLY A 75 -7.43 -22.90 -16.63
C GLY A 75 -8.63 -23.62 -17.25
N GLN A 76 -9.33 -22.99 -18.22
CA GLN A 76 -10.45 -23.62 -18.91
C GLN A 76 -9.97 -24.73 -19.86
N GLN A 77 -8.88 -24.52 -20.59
CA GLN A 77 -8.30 -25.56 -21.45
C GLN A 77 -7.89 -26.81 -20.66
N LEU A 78 -7.25 -26.65 -19.50
CA LEU A 78 -6.91 -27.79 -18.64
C LEU A 78 -8.14 -28.50 -18.08
N THR A 79 -9.19 -27.75 -17.74
CA THR A 79 -10.47 -28.32 -17.30
C THR A 79 -11.11 -29.15 -18.41
N TYR A 80 -11.09 -28.66 -19.65
CA TYR A 80 -11.59 -29.37 -20.82
C TYR A 80 -10.78 -30.64 -21.12
N ILE A 81 -9.46 -30.58 -21.06
CA ILE A 81 -8.58 -31.75 -21.22
C ILE A 81 -8.89 -32.79 -20.15
N ASN A 82 -9.02 -32.38 -18.88
CA ASN A 82 -9.35 -33.30 -17.80
C ASN A 82 -10.72 -33.96 -18.02
N PHE A 83 -11.72 -33.19 -18.47
CA PHE A 83 -13.03 -33.71 -18.82
C PHE A 83 -12.98 -34.76 -19.95
N GLN A 84 -12.19 -34.52 -21.00
CA GLN A 84 -11.99 -35.52 -22.05
C GLN A 84 -11.35 -36.80 -21.52
N ILE A 85 -10.33 -36.68 -20.66
CA ILE A 85 -9.65 -37.82 -20.07
C ILE A 85 -10.63 -38.63 -19.21
N GLU A 86 -11.44 -37.99 -18.38
CA GLU A 86 -12.43 -38.68 -17.55
C GLU A 86 -13.53 -39.36 -18.40
N ASN A 87 -13.97 -38.75 -19.50
CA ASN A 87 -14.90 -39.40 -20.43
C ASN A 87 -14.28 -40.65 -21.09
N MET A 88 -13.01 -40.58 -21.53
CA MET A 88 -12.32 -41.75 -22.10
C MET A 88 -12.15 -42.88 -21.08
N LYS A 89 -11.97 -42.56 -19.79
CA LYS A 89 -11.96 -43.58 -18.72
C LYS A 89 -13.32 -44.25 -18.54
N LEU A 90 -14.43 -43.49 -18.68
CA LEU A 90 -15.79 -44.01 -18.59
C LEU A 90 -16.15 -44.89 -19.80
N ASP A 91 -15.80 -44.44 -21.01
CA ASP A 91 -16.09 -45.15 -22.27
C ASP A 91 -15.22 -46.40 -22.45
N SER A 92 -14.02 -46.44 -21.84
CA SER A 92 -13.07 -47.54 -21.98
C SER A 92 -12.34 -47.82 -20.66
N PRO A 93 -12.97 -48.59 -19.74
CA PRO A 93 -12.41 -48.87 -18.41
C PRO A 93 -11.02 -49.52 -18.41
N GLU A 94 -10.70 -50.25 -19.49
CA GLU A 94 -9.38 -50.85 -19.73
C GLU A 94 -8.24 -49.82 -19.89
N LEU A 95 -8.54 -48.59 -20.31
CA LEU A 95 -7.58 -47.50 -20.42
C LEU A 95 -7.36 -46.74 -19.11
N GLN A 96 -8.15 -47.02 -18.07
CA GLN A 96 -8.12 -46.28 -16.80
C GLN A 96 -6.72 -46.23 -16.19
N LYS A 97 -6.03 -47.37 -16.10
CA LYS A 97 -4.65 -47.43 -15.57
C LYS A 97 -3.63 -46.62 -16.39
N THR A 98 -3.85 -46.51 -17.69
CA THR A 98 -2.96 -45.77 -18.61
C THR A 98 -3.24 -44.26 -18.56
N LEU A 99 -4.51 -43.87 -18.37
CA LEU A 99 -4.95 -42.47 -18.34
C LEU A 99 -4.84 -41.82 -16.95
N GLU A 100 -4.77 -42.61 -15.87
CA GLU A 100 -4.67 -42.10 -14.49
C GLU A 100 -3.46 -41.17 -14.28
N PRO A 101 -2.23 -41.51 -14.72
CA PRO A 101 -1.09 -40.61 -14.56
C PRO A 101 -1.22 -39.29 -15.34
N LEU A 102 -1.93 -39.32 -16.48
CA LEU A 102 -2.19 -38.15 -17.31
C LEU A 102 -3.20 -37.22 -16.65
N SER A 103 -4.32 -37.76 -16.15
CA SER A 103 -5.34 -37.02 -15.37
C SER A 103 -4.70 -36.35 -14.13
N GLN A 104 -3.85 -37.09 -13.41
CA GLN A 104 -3.13 -36.54 -12.25
C GLN A 104 -2.17 -35.42 -12.65
N SER A 105 -1.46 -35.55 -13.76
CA SER A 105 -0.53 -34.52 -14.25
C SER A 105 -1.27 -33.23 -14.67
N VAL A 106 -2.40 -33.37 -15.37
CA VAL A 106 -3.27 -32.24 -15.75
C VAL A 106 -3.85 -31.55 -14.52
N THR A 107 -4.28 -32.33 -13.52
CA THR A 107 -4.78 -31.80 -12.25
C THR A 107 -3.70 -31.00 -11.50
N ASN A 108 -2.48 -31.54 -11.41
CA ASN A 108 -1.35 -30.87 -10.77
C ASN A 108 -0.97 -29.57 -11.50
N LEU A 109 -1.00 -29.58 -12.84
CA LEU A 109 -0.74 -28.39 -13.65
C LEU A 109 -1.84 -27.33 -13.48
N SER A 110 -3.11 -27.74 -13.44
CA SER A 110 -4.25 -26.85 -13.16
C SER A 110 -4.10 -26.17 -11.80
N GLN A 111 -3.70 -26.94 -10.76
CA GLN A 111 -3.46 -26.41 -9.43
C GLN A 111 -2.25 -25.47 -9.38
N SER A 112 -1.21 -25.75 -10.17
CA SER A 112 -0.04 -24.87 -10.30
C SER A 112 -0.40 -23.55 -10.99
N ILE A 113 -1.15 -23.58 -12.09
CA ILE A 113 -1.63 -22.37 -12.77
C ILE A 113 -2.55 -21.56 -11.87
N ARG A 114 -3.48 -22.20 -11.15
CA ARG A 114 -4.31 -21.50 -10.16
C ARG A 114 -3.47 -20.85 -9.07
N SER A 115 -2.44 -21.53 -8.58
CA SER A 115 -1.54 -20.97 -7.55
C SER A 115 -0.74 -19.77 -8.08
N ILE A 116 -0.25 -19.83 -9.32
CA ILE A 116 0.43 -18.71 -9.99
C ILE A 116 -0.53 -17.55 -10.23
N SER A 117 -1.72 -17.84 -10.76
CA SER A 117 -2.77 -16.85 -11.00
C SER A 117 -3.17 -16.17 -9.68
N HIS A 118 -3.38 -16.92 -8.60
CA HIS A 118 -3.63 -16.35 -7.26
C HIS A 118 -2.46 -15.52 -6.71
N ALA A 119 -1.22 -15.93 -6.95
CA ALA A 119 -0.04 -15.18 -6.52
C ALA A 119 0.12 -13.87 -7.30
N LEU A 120 -0.27 -13.84 -8.57
CA LEU A 120 -0.29 -12.65 -9.43
C LEU A 120 -1.48 -11.74 -9.11
N ASN A 121 -2.61 -12.32 -8.70
CA ASN A 121 -3.86 -11.64 -8.41
C ASN A 121 -4.21 -11.64 -6.93
N GLY A 122 -3.46 -10.87 -6.14
CA GLY A 122 -3.93 -10.50 -4.80
C GLY A 122 -5.38 -9.96 -4.78
N GLN A 123 -5.94 -9.57 -5.94
CA GLN A 123 -7.30 -9.10 -6.17
C GLN A 123 -8.38 -10.18 -6.43
N LEU A 124 -8.09 -11.36 -6.99
CA LEU A 124 -9.16 -12.35 -7.31
C LEU A 124 -9.67 -13.10 -6.06
N LEU A 125 -8.88 -13.13 -4.99
CA LEU A 125 -9.31 -13.59 -3.65
C LEU A 125 -10.46 -12.74 -3.07
N LEU A 126 -10.74 -11.56 -3.63
CA LEU A 126 -11.74 -10.59 -3.14
C LEU A 126 -13.11 -10.72 -3.83
N GLN A 127 -13.26 -11.62 -4.80
CA GLN A 127 -14.58 -12.00 -5.32
C GLN A 127 -15.41 -12.77 -4.28
N GLN A 128 -14.79 -13.20 -3.19
CA GLN A 128 -15.46 -13.63 -1.96
C GLN A 128 -15.03 -12.72 -0.80
N ASP A 129 -15.96 -12.53 0.13
CA ASP A 129 -15.84 -11.86 1.43
C ASP A 129 -14.38 -11.56 1.87
N VAL A 130 -13.99 -10.28 1.87
CA VAL A 130 -12.64 -9.79 2.21
C VAL A 130 -12.17 -10.32 3.57
N ILE A 131 -13.10 -10.56 4.50
CA ILE A 131 -12.80 -11.14 5.81
C ILE A 131 -12.27 -12.57 5.69
N LYS A 132 -12.85 -13.37 4.78
CA LYS A 132 -12.38 -14.73 4.50
C LYS A 132 -11.00 -14.73 3.84
N ALA A 133 -10.74 -13.78 2.94
CA ALA A 133 -9.44 -13.63 2.30
C ALA A 133 -8.34 -13.32 3.34
N ILE A 134 -8.61 -12.36 4.23
CA ILE A 134 -7.71 -12.04 5.36
C ILE A 134 -7.49 -13.26 6.26
N ALA A 135 -8.56 -13.99 6.62
CA ALA A 135 -8.46 -15.18 7.46
C ALA A 135 -7.62 -16.30 6.81
N ALA A 136 -7.76 -16.52 5.50
CA ALA A 136 -6.96 -17.49 4.75
C ALA A 136 -5.48 -17.09 4.71
N GLU A 137 -5.20 -15.80 4.52
CA GLU A 137 -3.85 -15.24 4.54
C GLU A 137 -3.19 -15.42 5.92
N ILE A 138 -3.89 -15.09 7.00
CA ILE A 138 -3.38 -15.28 8.37
C ILE A 138 -3.02 -16.75 8.63
N LYS A 139 -3.90 -17.69 8.23
CA LYS A 139 -3.62 -19.14 8.36
C LYS A 139 -2.39 -19.56 7.56
N ARG A 140 -2.17 -18.98 6.38
CA ARG A 140 -0.95 -19.24 5.59
C ARG A 140 0.29 -18.71 6.29
N LEU A 141 0.23 -17.51 6.87
CA LEU A 141 1.35 -16.91 7.60
C LEU A 141 1.71 -17.68 8.87
N GLN A 142 0.71 -18.13 9.64
CA GLN A 142 0.94 -18.96 10.83
C GLN A 142 1.70 -20.26 10.50
N LYS A 143 1.46 -20.87 9.33
CA LYS A 143 2.16 -22.10 8.92
C LYS A 143 3.60 -21.87 8.46
N ASN A 144 3.91 -20.69 7.95
CA ASN A 144 5.16 -20.43 7.24
C ASN A 144 6.12 -19.49 7.99
N THR A 145 5.73 -19.00 9.16
CA THR A 145 6.51 -17.99 9.88
C THR A 145 6.67 -18.36 11.35
N LYS A 146 7.69 -17.77 12.00
CA LYS A 146 7.99 -17.98 13.43
C LYS A 146 7.32 -16.96 14.34
N ILE A 147 6.54 -16.02 13.78
CA ILE A 147 5.82 -15.01 14.55
C ILE A 147 4.55 -15.67 15.09
N ASP A 148 4.30 -15.50 16.39
CA ASP A 148 3.07 -15.93 17.03
C ASP A 148 1.95 -14.93 16.68
N ILE A 149 1.07 -15.33 15.76
CA ILE A 149 -0.02 -14.50 15.25
C ILE A 149 -1.31 -14.92 15.94
N VAL A 150 -1.89 -14.01 16.72
CA VAL A 150 -3.20 -14.16 17.35
C VAL A 150 -4.22 -13.34 16.56
N TYR A 151 -5.39 -13.91 16.28
CA TYR A 151 -6.43 -13.18 15.55
C TYR A 151 -7.82 -13.43 16.11
N SER A 152 -8.68 -12.41 16.04
CA SER A 152 -10.10 -12.48 16.40
C SER A 152 -10.95 -11.76 15.36
N PHE A 153 -12.12 -12.32 15.07
CA PHE A 153 -13.14 -11.77 14.17
C PHE A 153 -14.45 -11.67 14.95
N GLU A 154 -14.95 -10.47 15.19
CA GLU A 154 -16.14 -10.21 16.00
C GLU A 154 -17.33 -9.71 15.14
N GLU A 155 -18.51 -10.29 15.39
CA GLU A 155 -19.85 -10.00 14.83
C GLU A 155 -19.98 -9.96 13.28
N ILE A 156 -20.37 -11.12 12.73
CA ILE A 156 -20.62 -11.38 11.30
C ILE A 156 -22.11 -11.12 10.95
N GLU A 157 -22.56 -9.88 11.02
CA GLU A 157 -23.65 -9.42 10.14
C GLU A 157 -22.98 -8.65 9.01
N VAL A 158 -22.99 -9.25 7.82
CA VAL A 158 -22.09 -8.90 6.72
C VAL A 158 -22.35 -7.47 6.26
N LYS A 159 -21.57 -6.52 6.78
CA LYS A 159 -21.36 -5.24 6.09
C LYS A 159 -20.99 -5.60 4.66
N LYS A 160 -21.81 -5.15 3.71
CA LYS A 160 -21.53 -5.34 2.30
C LYS A 160 -20.50 -4.30 1.90
N PHE A 161 -19.23 -4.72 1.87
CA PHE A 161 -18.17 -3.93 1.27
C PHE A 161 -18.40 -3.84 -0.24
N ASP A 162 -18.24 -2.66 -0.80
CA ASP A 162 -18.07 -2.53 -2.25
C ASP A 162 -16.71 -3.09 -2.69
N ASP A 163 -16.51 -3.25 -3.99
CA ASP A 163 -15.29 -3.88 -4.49
C ASP A 163 -14.04 -3.02 -4.25
N ASN A 164 -14.17 -1.70 -4.21
CA ASN A 164 -13.06 -0.79 -3.96
C ASN A 164 -12.64 -0.84 -2.46
N GLU A 165 -13.60 -0.86 -1.55
CA GLU A 165 -13.39 -1.08 -0.11
C GLU A 165 -12.64 -2.39 0.13
N LYS A 166 -13.09 -3.51 -0.46
CA LYS A 166 -12.43 -4.81 -0.31
C LYS A 166 -10.96 -4.75 -0.74
N ILE A 167 -10.69 -4.17 -1.91
CA ILE A 167 -9.34 -4.05 -2.47
C ILE A 167 -8.44 -3.22 -1.56
N ILE A 168 -8.93 -2.07 -1.11
CA ILE A 168 -8.12 -1.16 -0.30
C ILE A 168 -7.88 -1.72 1.11
N ILE A 169 -8.91 -2.28 1.75
CA ILE A 169 -8.78 -2.93 3.07
C ILE A 169 -7.73 -4.05 2.99
N TYR A 170 -7.81 -4.91 1.98
CA TYR A 170 -6.87 -6.01 1.83
C TYR A 170 -5.44 -5.54 1.54
N ARG A 171 -5.27 -4.52 0.70
CA ARG A 171 -3.94 -3.92 0.44
C ARG A 171 -3.33 -3.29 1.68
N ILE A 172 -4.13 -2.60 2.49
CA ILE A 172 -3.67 -2.04 3.77
C ILE A 172 -3.26 -3.17 4.72
N PHE A 173 -4.08 -4.22 4.81
CA PHE A 173 -3.74 -5.42 5.59
C PHE A 173 -2.40 -6.02 5.15
N GLN A 174 -2.20 -6.27 3.84
CA GLN A 174 -0.96 -6.82 3.31
C GLN A 174 0.26 -5.95 3.62
N GLU A 175 0.13 -4.63 3.49
CA GLU A 175 1.23 -3.71 3.78
C GLU A 175 1.57 -3.68 5.28
N CYS A 176 0.57 -3.77 6.16
CA CYS A 176 0.81 -3.93 7.61
C CYS A 176 1.60 -5.21 7.92
N ILE A 177 1.17 -6.33 7.36
CA ILE A 177 1.87 -7.62 7.50
C ILE A 177 3.32 -7.52 7.00
N ASN A 178 3.50 -6.95 5.80
CA ASN A 178 4.81 -6.75 5.20
C ASN A 178 5.73 -5.88 6.07
N ASN A 179 5.17 -4.82 6.67
CA ASN A 179 5.91 -3.94 7.60
C ASN A 179 6.38 -4.70 8.84
N VAL A 180 5.55 -5.58 9.40
CA VAL A 180 5.98 -6.40 10.55
C VAL A 180 7.14 -7.31 10.18
N PHE A 181 7.06 -8.03 9.06
CA PHE A 181 8.12 -8.94 8.63
C PHE A 181 9.42 -8.24 8.24
N LYS A 182 9.35 -7.10 7.55
CA LYS A 182 10.54 -6.38 7.08
C LYS A 182 11.18 -5.49 8.14
N HIS A 183 10.38 -4.89 9.02
CA HIS A 183 10.85 -3.78 9.84
C HIS A 183 10.74 -4.03 11.34
N ALA A 184 9.70 -4.70 11.82
CA ALA A 184 9.39 -4.73 13.25
C ALA A 184 10.34 -5.63 14.06
N LYS A 185 10.88 -6.71 13.49
CA LYS A 185 11.55 -7.80 14.24
C LYS A 185 10.68 -8.32 15.39
N ALA A 186 9.36 -8.31 15.20
CA ALA A 186 8.38 -8.72 16.19
C ALA A 186 8.43 -10.25 16.42
N SER A 187 8.11 -10.67 17.63
CA SER A 187 7.88 -12.07 17.97
C SER A 187 6.40 -12.42 18.01
N LYS A 188 5.53 -11.41 18.16
CA LYS A 188 4.08 -11.53 18.28
C LYS A 188 3.37 -10.47 17.43
N MET A 189 2.24 -10.85 16.87
CA MET A 189 1.31 -9.96 16.18
C MET A 189 -0.12 -10.31 16.58
N SER A 190 -0.96 -9.30 16.81
CA SER A 190 -2.39 -9.46 17.05
C SER A 190 -3.21 -8.76 15.97
N ILE A 191 -4.25 -9.42 15.47
CA ILE A 191 -5.18 -8.87 14.47
C ILE A 191 -6.60 -8.97 15.02
N LEU A 192 -7.30 -7.84 15.12
CA LEU A 192 -8.70 -7.78 15.51
C LEU A 192 -9.49 -7.14 14.37
N ILE A 193 -10.55 -7.79 13.92
CA ILE A 193 -11.47 -7.23 12.93
C ILE A 193 -12.89 -7.32 13.46
N THR A 194 -13.59 -6.18 13.43
CA THR A 194 -14.98 -6.02 13.82
C THR A 194 -15.75 -5.45 12.62
N THR A 195 -16.93 -5.99 12.31
CA THR A 195 -17.76 -5.54 11.17
C THR A 195 -19.10 -4.94 11.54
N SER A 196 -19.44 -4.93 12.83
CA SER A 196 -20.69 -4.39 13.38
C SER A 196 -20.40 -3.53 14.61
N PRO A 197 -21.06 -2.37 14.77
CA PRO A 197 -21.96 -1.71 13.81
C PRO A 197 -21.22 -1.06 12.62
N ASP A 198 -19.90 -0.87 12.73
CA ASP A 198 -19.04 -0.32 11.68
C ASP A 198 -17.78 -1.18 11.54
N PHE A 199 -17.13 -1.11 10.38
CA PHE A 199 -15.86 -1.78 10.16
C PHE A 199 -14.73 -1.12 10.96
N LYS A 200 -13.98 -1.98 11.66
CA LYS A 200 -12.71 -1.65 12.29
C LYS A 200 -11.73 -2.81 12.14
N MET A 201 -10.52 -2.51 11.70
CA MET A 201 -9.40 -3.45 11.67
C MET A 201 -8.24 -2.87 12.49
N ILE A 202 -7.76 -3.65 13.45
CA ILE A 202 -6.61 -3.31 14.30
C ILE A 202 -5.54 -4.37 14.08
N ILE A 203 -4.34 -3.93 13.72
CA ILE A 203 -3.15 -4.79 13.59
C ILE A 203 -2.08 -4.24 14.50
N ALA A 204 -1.64 -5.03 15.48
CA ALA A 204 -0.61 -4.65 16.43
C ALA A 204 0.53 -5.66 16.45
N ASP A 205 1.76 -5.17 16.58
CA ASP A 205 2.97 -5.98 16.74
C ASP A 205 3.77 -5.55 17.97
N ASN A 206 4.55 -6.46 18.54
CA ASN A 206 5.42 -6.19 19.70
C ASN A 206 6.88 -5.91 19.30
N GLY A 207 7.11 -5.44 18.07
CA GLY A 207 8.44 -5.22 17.54
C GLY A 207 9.10 -3.97 18.08
N LYS A 208 10.14 -3.53 17.37
CA LYS A 208 10.98 -2.39 17.78
C LYS A 208 10.26 -1.03 17.78
N GLY A 209 9.09 -0.93 17.14
CA GLY A 209 8.36 0.33 16.92
C GLY A 209 9.19 1.44 16.26
N PHE A 210 8.63 2.63 16.20
CA PHE A 210 9.30 3.83 15.70
C PHE A 210 8.66 5.10 16.28
N ASP A 211 9.42 6.19 16.30
CA ASP A 211 8.91 7.48 16.75
C ASP A 211 7.98 8.11 15.69
N PHE A 212 6.68 8.12 15.99
CA PHE A 212 5.64 8.72 15.15
C PHE A 212 5.33 10.18 15.53
N ALA A 213 5.58 10.59 16.78
CA ALA A 213 5.18 11.90 17.31
C ALA A 213 6.00 13.05 16.70
N ASP A 214 7.28 12.82 16.40
CA ASP A 214 8.20 13.86 15.93
C ASP A 214 8.28 13.99 14.39
N LYS A 215 7.50 13.20 13.63
CA LYS A 215 7.68 13.00 12.17
C LYS A 215 6.43 13.14 11.30
N LYS A 216 5.44 13.96 11.67
CA LYS A 216 4.34 14.31 10.73
C LYS A 216 4.83 14.87 9.38
N SER A 217 6.04 15.44 9.32
CA SER A 217 6.70 15.92 8.09
C SER A 217 7.54 14.87 7.34
N LYS A 218 7.72 13.66 7.89
CA LYS A 218 8.51 12.56 7.32
C LYS A 218 7.81 11.20 7.49
N LEU A 219 6.51 11.14 7.19
CA LEU A 219 5.85 9.85 6.98
C LEU A 219 6.58 9.11 5.87
N SER A 220 6.84 7.81 6.06
CA SER A 220 7.37 6.97 4.99
C SER A 220 6.36 6.95 3.83
N LEU A 221 6.85 6.83 2.59
CA LEU A 221 5.99 6.72 1.41
C LEU A 221 4.94 5.61 1.57
N GLY A 222 5.27 4.49 2.20
CA GLY A 222 4.34 3.40 2.48
C GLY A 222 3.19 3.81 3.41
N LEU A 223 3.47 4.48 4.54
CA LEU A 223 2.44 4.94 5.46
C LEU A 223 1.55 6.02 4.83
N LEU A 224 2.15 6.96 4.07
CA LEU A 224 1.40 7.99 3.36
C LEU A 224 0.47 7.36 2.31
N ASN A 225 0.94 6.36 1.58
CA ASN A 225 0.13 5.63 0.60
C ASN A 225 -1.02 4.87 1.27
N MET A 226 -0.80 4.24 2.42
CA MET A 226 -1.88 3.58 3.17
C MET A 226 -2.93 4.59 3.65
N ILE A 227 -2.52 5.75 4.17
CA ILE A 227 -3.44 6.82 4.59
C ILE A 227 -4.25 7.35 3.41
N ASN A 228 -3.60 7.65 2.28
CA ASN A 228 -4.29 8.14 1.09
C ASN A 228 -5.29 7.12 0.53
N ARG A 229 -4.92 5.83 0.52
CA ARG A 229 -5.82 4.74 0.13
C ARG A 229 -7.02 4.63 1.06
N ALA A 230 -6.82 4.67 2.38
CA ALA A 230 -7.93 4.67 3.34
C ALA A 230 -8.87 5.86 3.11
N ASN A 231 -8.33 7.07 2.94
CA ASN A 231 -9.15 8.26 2.67
C ASN A 231 -9.96 8.14 1.38
N SER A 232 -9.45 7.43 0.36
CA SER A 232 -10.16 7.27 -0.93
C SER A 232 -11.41 6.40 -0.87
N ILE A 233 -11.62 5.65 0.22
CA ILE A 233 -12.84 4.89 0.49
C ILE A 233 -13.65 5.50 1.65
N ASP A 234 -13.37 6.74 2.06
CA ASP A 234 -13.95 7.40 3.23
C ASP A 234 -13.62 6.69 4.58
N TYR A 235 -12.40 6.16 4.72
CA TYR A 235 -11.92 5.54 5.96
C TYR A 235 -10.75 6.36 6.54
N ILE A 236 -10.50 6.19 7.83
CA ILE A 236 -9.38 6.78 8.55
C ILE A 236 -8.39 5.68 8.91
N LEU A 237 -7.11 5.93 8.62
CA LEU A 237 -6.00 5.12 9.09
C LEU A 237 -5.25 5.87 10.19
N ALA A 238 -5.29 5.36 11.42
CA ALA A 238 -4.49 5.84 12.54
C ALA A 238 -3.29 4.90 12.78
N VAL A 239 -2.18 5.50 13.17
CA VAL A 239 -0.91 4.81 13.44
C VAL A 239 -0.41 5.24 14.80
N GLU A 240 -0.19 4.27 15.67
CA GLU A 240 0.39 4.46 17.00
C GLU A 240 1.66 3.63 17.06
N SER A 241 2.80 4.27 17.31
CA SER A 241 4.06 3.55 17.44
C SER A 241 4.97 4.27 18.42
N GLU A 242 5.69 3.47 19.20
CA GLU A 242 6.69 3.94 20.15
C GLU A 242 7.89 2.99 20.09
N ILE A 243 9.09 3.57 20.17
CA ILE A 243 10.34 2.80 20.13
C ILE A 243 10.37 1.83 21.32
N GLY A 244 10.48 0.54 21.02
CA GLY A 244 10.53 -0.56 21.99
C GLY A 244 9.17 -1.12 22.40
N SER A 245 8.06 -0.43 22.09
CA SER A 245 6.69 -0.85 22.45
C SER A 245 5.92 -1.47 21.27
N GLY A 246 6.44 -1.34 20.04
CA GLY A 246 5.82 -1.91 18.84
C GLY A 246 5.03 -0.89 18.00
N THR A 247 4.13 -1.40 17.17
CA THR A 247 3.30 -0.58 16.27
C THR A 247 1.87 -1.09 16.30
N THR A 248 0.91 -0.18 16.33
CA THR A 248 -0.52 -0.43 16.17
C THR A 248 -1.05 0.38 15.00
N ILE A 249 -1.66 -0.30 14.03
CA ILE A 249 -2.36 0.31 12.90
C ILE A 249 -3.86 0.08 13.09
N ILE A 250 -4.64 1.15 12.99
CA ILE A 250 -6.09 1.12 13.15
C ILE A 250 -6.72 1.69 11.88
N LEU A 251 -7.50 0.87 11.18
CA LEU A 251 -8.33 1.28 10.05
C LEU A 251 -9.80 1.26 10.48
N CYS A 252 -10.51 2.37 10.36
CA CYS A 252 -11.94 2.43 10.66
C CYS A 252 -12.67 3.39 9.72
N GLU A 253 -14.00 3.26 9.63
CA GLU A 253 -14.84 4.15 8.83
C GLU A 253 -14.77 5.60 9.33
N ASN A 254 -14.75 6.55 8.39
CA ASN A 254 -14.80 7.97 8.74
C ASN A 254 -16.25 8.37 9.03
N LYS A 255 -16.62 8.41 10.31
CA LYS A 255 -17.91 8.99 10.72
C LYS A 255 -17.87 10.51 10.51
N ARG A 256 -18.43 10.98 9.38
CA ARG A 256 -18.92 12.36 9.31
C ARG A 256 -20.06 12.48 10.32
N ILE A 257 -19.80 13.18 11.43
CA ILE A 257 -20.85 13.73 12.29
C ILE A 257 -21.59 14.81 11.50
#